data_AF-H0ZM95-F1
#
_entry.id   AF-H0ZM95-F1
#
_cell.length_a   1.000
_cell.length_b   1.000
_cell.length_c   1.000
_cell.angle_alpha   90.00
_cell.angle_beta   90.00
_cell.angle_gamma   90.00
#
_symmetry.space_group_name_H-M   'P 1'
#
loop_
_entity.id
_entity.type
_entity.pdbx_description
1 polymer ?
#
loop_
_entity_poly.entity_id
_entity_poly.type
_entity_poly.pdbx_seq_one_letter_code
_entity_poly.pdbx_strand_id
1 'polypeptide(L)'
;GPELEPRPEEKPEPEPRPEEGPELEPEPWPEEGPELEKEPKPESSPEEKPKCKPKKKWDKKPTSRGVLGYDLSLLAKKVGKGKLVQKYYKNGKKFLTILPDGPSQLFYPSGNLAIIITQARDQLTCIVQEDEPRTTKIRALFQSDGRSTCYYPTGDEWINMSLQGGQYLDQAGNRVRKWMWPNLSPGPQVPLSPIFISLNCHVGVRILAQDKIFVSFLAMGRQAKFNMGTKVQVSTSSQLPPPAQLGEDELLLLAFRVRILQLCDRMRGCINFPSSEQWNKMQPPMYLMTQAVKILELCMAADISDELHSSIKAIVNAQ
;
A
#
# COMPACT_ATOMS: atom_id res chain seq x y z
N GLY A 1 -65.27 -37.68 11.96
CA GLY A 1 -64.16 -37.86 11.01
C GLY A 1 -62.89 -37.91 11.80
N PRO A 2 -61.99 -38.87 11.55
CA PRO A 2 -60.90 -39.21 12.46
C PRO A 2 -59.77 -38.18 12.41
N GLU A 3 -59.13 -38.06 13.57
CA GLU A 3 -57.97 -37.24 13.89
C GLU A 3 -56.74 -37.84 13.19
N LEU A 4 -56.05 -37.05 12.35
CA LEU A 4 -54.85 -37.46 11.64
C LEU A 4 -53.63 -37.17 12.51
N GLU A 5 -52.98 -38.22 12.99
CA GLU A 5 -51.64 -38.12 13.60
C GLU A 5 -50.58 -37.70 12.58
N PRO A 6 -49.57 -36.90 12.96
CA PRO A 6 -48.48 -36.53 12.08
C PRO A 6 -47.42 -37.65 11.96
N ARG A 7 -46.97 -37.90 10.73
CA ARG A 7 -45.88 -38.83 10.39
C ARG A 7 -44.54 -38.43 11.04
N PRO A 8 -43.68 -39.39 11.42
CA PRO A 8 -42.33 -39.09 11.90
C PRO A 8 -41.42 -38.64 10.76
N GLU A 9 -40.64 -37.58 11.00
CA GLU A 9 -39.58 -37.09 10.12
C GLU A 9 -38.40 -38.08 10.08
N GLU A 10 -37.96 -38.46 8.87
CA GLU A 10 -36.72 -39.22 8.66
C GLU A 10 -35.50 -38.34 9.00
N LYS A 11 -34.61 -38.85 9.85
CA LYS A 11 -33.30 -38.25 10.10
C LYS A 11 -32.38 -38.50 8.90
N PRO A 12 -31.60 -37.50 8.44
CA PRO A 12 -30.55 -37.76 7.46
C PRO A 12 -29.38 -38.53 8.10
N GLU A 13 -28.85 -39.51 7.36
CA GLU A 13 -27.65 -40.27 7.70
C GLU A 13 -26.41 -39.38 7.86
N PRO A 14 -25.44 -39.75 8.71
CA PRO A 14 -24.21 -38.99 8.88
C PRO A 14 -23.27 -39.16 7.67
N GLU A 15 -22.75 -38.05 7.16
CA GLU A 15 -21.71 -38.03 6.12
C GLU A 15 -20.41 -38.72 6.59
N PRO A 16 -19.71 -39.47 5.71
CA PRO A 16 -18.44 -40.10 6.05
C PRO A 16 -17.34 -39.05 6.17
N ARG A 17 -16.49 -39.19 7.20
CA ARG A 17 -15.34 -38.32 7.46
C ARG A 17 -14.33 -38.37 6.30
N PRO A 18 -13.65 -37.26 5.96
CA PRO A 18 -12.56 -37.29 5.00
C PRO A 18 -11.35 -38.04 5.58
N GLU A 19 -10.78 -38.97 4.80
CA GLU A 19 -9.51 -39.62 5.09
C GLU A 19 -8.35 -38.60 5.05
N GLU A 20 -7.51 -38.63 6.08
CA GLU A 20 -6.25 -37.88 6.14
C GLU A 20 -5.22 -38.54 5.19
N GLY A 21 -4.87 -37.84 4.11
CA GLY A 21 -3.74 -38.19 3.26
C GLY A 21 -2.39 -37.82 3.92
N PRO A 22 -1.29 -38.51 3.57
CA PRO A 22 -0.03 -38.37 4.29
C PRO A 22 0.64 -37.00 4.08
N GLU A 23 1.11 -36.47 5.20
CA GLU A 23 1.90 -35.24 5.36
C GLU A 23 3.24 -35.38 4.61
N LEU A 24 3.44 -34.57 3.57
CA LEU A 24 4.71 -34.50 2.84
C LEU A 24 5.59 -33.41 3.44
N GLU A 25 6.64 -33.82 4.14
CA GLU A 25 7.73 -32.94 4.56
C GLU A 25 8.44 -32.34 3.33
N PRO A 26 8.83 -31.04 3.36
CA PRO A 26 9.60 -30.46 2.27
C PRO A 26 11.09 -30.80 2.38
N GLU A 27 11.61 -31.45 1.34
CA GLU A 27 13.04 -31.73 1.14
C GLU A 27 13.91 -30.43 1.09
N PRO A 28 15.12 -30.44 1.66
CA PRO A 28 16.03 -29.30 1.67
C PRO A 28 16.76 -29.16 0.32
N TRP A 29 16.85 -27.94 -0.19
CA TRP A 29 17.61 -27.62 -1.40
C TRP A 29 19.12 -27.52 -1.07
N PRO A 30 20.02 -27.93 -1.99
CA PRO A 30 21.47 -27.87 -1.76
C PRO A 30 22.01 -26.44 -1.90
N GLU A 31 22.77 -25.99 -0.91
CA GLU A 31 23.62 -24.79 -0.99
C GLU A 31 24.92 -25.13 -1.74
N GLU A 32 25.05 -24.66 -2.97
CA GLU A 32 26.35 -24.49 -3.64
C GLU A 32 26.65 -22.99 -3.73
N GLY A 33 27.50 -22.49 -2.83
CA GLY A 33 28.09 -21.16 -2.92
C GLY A 33 29.42 -21.22 -3.69
N PRO A 34 29.72 -20.30 -4.63
CA PRO A 34 31.05 -20.19 -5.20
C PRO A 34 31.94 -19.24 -4.38
N GLU A 35 33.05 -19.82 -3.94
CA GLU A 35 34.41 -19.32 -3.70
C GLU A 35 34.66 -17.81 -3.49
N LEU A 36 35.23 -17.52 -2.31
CA LEU A 36 36.00 -16.30 -2.02
C LEU A 36 37.24 -16.21 -2.91
N GLU A 37 37.33 -15.17 -3.74
CA GLU A 37 38.61 -14.62 -4.20
C GLU A 37 39.00 -13.37 -3.38
N LYS A 38 40.32 -13.24 -3.21
CA LYS A 38 41.05 -12.59 -2.13
C LYS A 38 41.11 -11.06 -2.23
N GLU A 39 41.01 -10.38 -1.08
CA GLU A 39 41.39 -8.97 -0.92
C GLU A 39 42.90 -8.74 -1.12
N PRO A 40 43.34 -7.59 -1.69
CA PRO A 40 44.68 -7.08 -1.46
C PRO A 40 44.69 -6.00 -0.36
N LYS A 41 45.67 -6.15 0.55
CA LYS A 41 46.03 -5.23 1.66
C LYS A 41 46.58 -3.87 1.16
N PRO A 42 46.57 -2.82 2.01
CA PRO A 42 46.92 -1.46 1.64
C PRO A 42 48.41 -1.14 1.83
N GLU A 43 48.98 -0.27 0.98
CA GLU A 43 50.28 0.37 1.22
C GLU A 43 50.20 1.90 1.15
N SER A 44 50.65 2.51 2.25
CA SER A 44 51.28 3.81 2.52
C SER A 44 51.07 5.06 1.64
N SER A 45 50.77 6.17 2.34
CA SER A 45 50.84 7.60 1.94
C SER A 45 52.29 8.11 1.82
N PRO A 46 52.53 9.31 1.24
CA PRO A 46 52.62 10.51 2.09
C PRO A 46 51.96 11.80 1.53
N GLU A 47 51.82 12.77 2.42
CA GLU A 47 51.17 14.08 2.33
C GLU A 47 51.79 15.09 1.34
N GLU A 48 50.96 15.92 0.70
CA GLU A 48 51.27 17.33 0.36
C GLU A 48 50.00 18.21 0.47
N LYS A 49 50.10 19.38 1.13
CA LYS A 49 49.12 20.48 1.16
C LYS A 49 49.75 21.74 0.53
N PRO A 50 49.03 22.85 0.29
CA PRO A 50 47.80 23.03 -0.48
C PRO A 50 47.95 24.18 -1.52
N LYS A 51 47.19 24.17 -2.64
CA LYS A 51 47.00 25.39 -3.46
C LYS A 51 45.52 25.60 -3.79
N CYS A 52 45.02 26.77 -3.40
CA CYS A 52 43.63 27.21 -3.56
C CYS A 52 43.34 27.85 -4.94
N LYS A 53 42.05 27.68 -5.32
CA LYS A 53 41.15 28.48 -6.19
C LYS A 53 40.91 27.91 -7.61
N PRO A 54 39.73 28.13 -8.24
CA PRO A 54 38.56 28.90 -7.81
C PRO A 54 37.24 28.09 -7.72
N LYS A 55 36.28 28.65 -6.96
CA LYS A 55 34.92 28.15 -6.74
C LYS A 55 34.16 27.97 -8.06
N LYS A 56 33.82 26.74 -8.43
CA LYS A 56 32.68 26.46 -9.34
C LYS A 56 31.41 26.42 -8.49
N LYS A 57 30.42 27.26 -8.83
CA LYS A 57 29.04 27.08 -8.38
C LYS A 57 28.54 25.78 -9.01
N TRP A 58 28.14 24.82 -8.18
CA TRP A 58 27.42 23.64 -8.63
C TRP A 58 25.95 23.92 -8.37
N ASP A 59 25.19 24.16 -9.44
CA ASP A 59 23.74 24.05 -9.41
C ASP A 59 23.40 22.59 -9.16
N LYS A 60 23.17 22.25 -7.88
CA LYS A 60 22.77 20.90 -7.48
C LYS A 60 21.31 20.69 -7.87
N LYS A 61 21.07 20.03 -8.99
CA LYS A 61 19.82 19.26 -9.16
C LYS A 61 19.87 18.10 -8.15
N PRO A 62 18.85 17.90 -7.30
CA PRO A 62 18.80 16.71 -6.45
C PRO A 62 18.56 15.50 -7.34
N THR A 63 19.61 14.72 -7.60
CA THR A 63 19.48 13.40 -8.22
C THR A 63 19.10 12.41 -7.12
N SER A 64 17.79 12.24 -6.86
CA SER A 64 17.27 11.09 -6.13
C SER A 64 17.27 9.89 -7.07
N ARG A 65 18.32 9.06 -7.03
CA ARG A 65 18.38 7.80 -7.76
C ARG A 65 17.82 6.67 -6.89
N GLY A 66 16.52 6.44 -6.99
CA GLY A 66 15.94 5.16 -6.60
C GLY A 66 16.28 4.14 -7.67
N VAL A 67 17.14 3.15 -7.35
CA VAL A 67 17.40 2.03 -8.24
C VAL A 67 16.21 1.08 -8.14
N LEU A 68 15.29 1.17 -9.10
CA LEU A 68 14.29 0.13 -9.26
C LEU A 68 14.95 -1.12 -9.80
N GLY A 69 14.86 -2.21 -9.05
CA GLY A 69 15.15 -3.55 -9.56
C GLY A 69 14.00 -4.02 -10.44
N TYR A 70 13.87 -3.50 -11.65
CA TYR A 70 12.97 -4.06 -12.67
C TYR A 70 13.66 -5.29 -13.29
N ASP A 71 13.58 -6.45 -12.65
CA ASP A 71 14.11 -7.67 -13.25
C ASP A 71 13.11 -8.32 -14.21
N LEU A 72 12.93 -7.70 -15.38
CA LEU A 72 12.31 -8.35 -16.54
C LEU A 72 13.25 -9.41 -17.15
N SER A 73 14.50 -9.54 -16.68
CA SER A 73 15.51 -10.43 -17.26
C SER A 73 15.16 -11.91 -17.05
N LEU A 74 14.32 -12.23 -16.05
CA LEU A 74 13.78 -13.59 -15.88
C LEU A 74 12.75 -13.96 -16.96
N LEU A 75 12.05 -12.98 -17.53
CA LEU A 75 11.15 -13.21 -18.68
C LEU A 75 11.92 -13.08 -20.00
N ALA A 76 12.79 -12.10 -20.14
CA ALA A 76 13.66 -11.96 -21.31
C ALA A 76 14.99 -12.69 -21.08
N LYS A 77 14.98 -14.03 -21.03
CA LYS A 77 16.23 -14.80 -21.14
C LYS A 77 16.96 -14.34 -22.42
N LYS A 78 18.02 -13.55 -22.23
CA LYS A 78 19.10 -13.26 -23.19
C LYS A 78 18.62 -12.80 -24.58
N VAL A 79 17.87 -11.70 -24.66
CA VAL A 79 17.68 -11.00 -25.94
C VAL A 79 18.63 -9.81 -26.00
N GLY A 80 19.47 -9.78 -27.04
CA GLY A 80 20.43 -8.70 -27.26
C GLY A 80 19.74 -7.33 -27.25
N LYS A 81 20.42 -6.33 -26.69
CA LYS A 81 19.95 -4.94 -26.62
C LYS A 81 19.36 -4.51 -27.97
N GLY A 82 18.10 -4.06 -27.97
CA GLY A 82 17.47 -3.43 -29.14
C GLY A 82 16.52 -4.30 -29.99
N LYS A 83 16.11 -5.50 -29.57
CA LYS A 83 15.11 -6.30 -30.30
C LYS A 83 13.76 -6.36 -29.59
N LEU A 84 12.68 -6.23 -30.37
CA LEU A 84 11.30 -6.47 -29.93
C LEU A 84 11.16 -7.92 -29.46
N VAL A 85 10.73 -8.13 -28.22
CA VAL A 85 10.46 -9.47 -27.68
C VAL A 85 8.96 -9.67 -27.58
N GLN A 86 8.46 -10.74 -28.20
CA GLN A 86 7.08 -11.15 -28.06
C GLN A 86 7.01 -12.59 -27.57
N LYS A 87 6.14 -12.83 -26.59
CA LYS A 87 5.80 -14.18 -26.14
C LYS A 87 4.30 -14.41 -26.26
N TYR A 88 3.95 -15.67 -26.44
CA TYR A 88 2.59 -16.11 -26.70
C TYR A 88 2.16 -17.19 -25.70
N TYR A 89 0.86 -17.26 -25.46
CA TYR A 89 0.20 -18.38 -24.80
C TYR A 89 0.17 -19.60 -25.71
N LYS A 90 -0.17 -20.78 -25.17
CA LYS A 90 -0.30 -22.03 -25.95
C LYS A 90 -1.35 -21.92 -27.05
N ASN A 91 -2.38 -21.09 -26.87
CA ASN A 91 -3.43 -20.82 -27.86
C ASN A 91 -3.01 -19.81 -28.96
N GLY A 92 -1.75 -19.38 -29.00
CA GLY A 92 -1.24 -18.43 -29.99
C GLY A 92 -1.56 -16.96 -29.72
N LYS A 93 -2.35 -16.64 -28.67
CA LYS A 93 -2.57 -15.24 -28.28
C LYS A 93 -1.33 -14.65 -27.61
N LYS A 94 -1.16 -13.33 -27.76
CA LYS A 94 -0.04 -12.58 -27.19
C LYS A 94 -0.11 -12.62 -25.65
N PHE A 95 1.04 -12.84 -25.01
CA PHE A 95 1.21 -12.84 -23.55
C PHE A 95 2.06 -11.64 -23.10
N LEU A 96 3.16 -11.38 -23.78
CA LEU A 96 4.13 -10.34 -23.42
C LEU A 96 4.66 -9.66 -24.68
N THR A 97 4.76 -8.33 -24.64
CA THR A 97 5.57 -7.54 -25.58
C THR A 97 6.57 -6.73 -24.78
N ILE A 98 7.85 -6.76 -25.15
CA ILE A 98 8.87 -5.84 -24.65
C ILE A 98 9.41 -5.10 -25.86
N LEU A 99 9.23 -3.79 -25.88
CA LEU A 99 9.73 -2.93 -26.94
C LEU A 99 11.26 -2.71 -26.77
N PRO A 100 12.00 -2.43 -27.86
CA PRO A 100 13.45 -2.21 -27.84
C PRO A 100 13.93 -1.11 -26.88
N ASP A 101 13.06 -0.14 -26.63
CA ASP A 101 13.24 1.06 -25.81
C ASP A 101 12.91 0.84 -24.31
N GLY A 102 12.46 -0.36 -23.92
CA GLY A 102 12.22 -0.73 -22.53
C GLY A 102 10.76 -0.87 -22.08
N PRO A 103 9.74 -0.21 -22.67
CA PRO A 103 8.35 -0.45 -22.32
C PRO A 103 7.95 -1.90 -22.50
N SER A 104 7.14 -2.40 -21.59
CA SER A 104 6.60 -3.76 -21.67
C SER A 104 5.11 -3.79 -21.40
N GLN A 105 4.45 -4.75 -22.03
CA GLN A 105 3.01 -4.94 -21.97
C GLN A 105 2.71 -6.42 -21.78
N LEU A 106 1.89 -6.73 -20.80
CA LEU A 106 1.32 -8.06 -20.59
C LEU A 106 -0.14 -8.05 -21.00
N PHE A 107 -0.60 -9.18 -21.53
CA PHE A 107 -1.93 -9.36 -22.06
C PHE A 107 -2.63 -10.52 -21.36
N TYR A 108 -3.91 -10.36 -21.06
CA TYR A 108 -4.76 -11.44 -20.60
C TYR A 108 -4.97 -12.51 -21.69
N PRO A 109 -5.39 -13.74 -21.35
CA PRO A 109 -5.79 -14.75 -22.33
C PRO A 109 -6.96 -14.30 -23.22
N SER A 110 -7.76 -13.33 -22.77
CA SER A 110 -8.79 -12.69 -23.59
C SER A 110 -8.19 -11.95 -24.79
N GLY A 111 -7.00 -11.36 -24.64
CA GLY A 111 -6.36 -10.44 -25.57
C GLY A 111 -6.31 -9.00 -25.08
N ASN A 112 -7.02 -8.69 -23.98
CA ASN A 112 -6.99 -7.37 -23.35
C ASN A 112 -5.64 -7.10 -22.68
N LEU A 113 -5.30 -5.81 -22.51
CA LEU A 113 -4.10 -5.41 -21.79
C LEU A 113 -4.28 -5.67 -20.28
N ALA A 114 -3.28 -6.30 -19.68
CA ALA A 114 -3.26 -6.61 -18.25
C ALA A 114 -2.36 -5.65 -17.48
N ILE A 115 -1.11 -5.53 -17.91
CA ILE A 115 -0.11 -4.71 -17.22
C ILE A 115 0.69 -3.94 -18.26
N ILE A 116 0.85 -2.64 -18.05
CA ILE A 116 1.64 -1.75 -18.90
C ILE A 116 2.74 -1.17 -18.02
N ILE A 117 3.99 -1.39 -18.42
CA ILE A 117 5.17 -0.83 -17.76
C ILE A 117 5.83 0.11 -18.75
N THR A 118 5.90 1.39 -18.40
CA THR A 118 6.55 2.41 -19.22
C THR A 118 7.56 3.18 -18.38
N GLN A 119 8.56 3.75 -19.05
CA GLN A 119 9.53 4.63 -18.44
C GLN A 119 9.49 5.98 -19.16
N ALA A 120 9.26 7.05 -18.40
CA ALA A 120 9.26 8.41 -18.90
C ALA A 120 10.15 9.27 -18.01
N ARG A 121 11.14 9.97 -18.58
CA ARG A 121 12.03 10.89 -17.85
C ARG A 121 12.62 10.27 -16.56
N ASP A 122 13.14 9.05 -16.67
CA ASP A 122 13.67 8.23 -15.55
C ASP A 122 12.65 7.82 -14.48
N GLN A 123 11.35 7.99 -14.74
CA GLN A 123 10.27 7.56 -13.86
C GLN A 123 9.56 6.35 -14.47
N LEU A 124 9.57 5.22 -13.76
CA LEU A 124 8.86 4.01 -14.18
C LEU A 124 7.44 4.05 -13.65
N THR A 125 6.48 3.78 -14.53
CA THR A 125 5.06 3.66 -14.18
C THR A 125 4.56 2.28 -14.60
N CYS A 126 3.92 1.59 -13.67
CA CYS A 126 3.24 0.34 -13.90
C CYS A 126 1.73 0.53 -13.70
N ILE A 127 0.96 0.26 -14.74
CA ILE A 127 -0.50 0.36 -14.74
C ILE A 127 -1.05 -1.05 -14.88
N VAL A 128 -1.94 -1.44 -13.96
CA VAL A 128 -2.69 -2.70 -14.03
C VAL A 128 -4.12 -2.37 -14.48
N GLN A 129 -4.62 -3.07 -15.49
CA GLN A 129 -5.95 -2.88 -16.06
C GLN A 129 -6.83 -4.11 -15.83
N GLU A 130 -8.15 -3.92 -15.76
CA GLU A 130 -9.10 -5.02 -15.66
C GLU A 130 -9.26 -5.77 -16.98
N ASP A 131 -9.58 -7.07 -16.91
CA ASP A 131 -9.90 -7.88 -18.08
C ASP A 131 -11.35 -7.66 -18.55
N GLU A 132 -11.67 -6.42 -18.93
CA GLU A 132 -13.01 -6.03 -19.36
C GLU A 132 -13.01 -5.46 -20.80
N PRO A 133 -13.85 -5.98 -21.72
CA PRO A 133 -13.75 -5.67 -23.15
C PRO A 133 -14.24 -4.26 -23.52
N ARG A 134 -15.03 -3.60 -22.67
CA ARG A 134 -15.67 -2.31 -22.97
C ARG A 134 -15.02 -1.13 -22.26
N THR A 135 -14.34 -1.37 -21.14
CA THR A 135 -13.78 -0.30 -20.31
C THR A 135 -12.42 -0.71 -19.76
N THR A 136 -11.40 0.11 -19.99
CA THR A 136 -10.06 -0.08 -19.44
C THR A 136 -9.98 0.49 -18.02
N LYS A 137 -10.71 -0.14 -17.08
CA LYS A 137 -10.65 0.26 -15.66
C LYS A 137 -9.27 -0.05 -15.11
N ILE A 138 -8.63 0.95 -14.51
CA ILE A 138 -7.34 0.79 -13.83
C ILE A 138 -7.60 0.12 -12.48
N ARG A 139 -6.89 -0.97 -12.21
CA ARG A 139 -6.96 -1.72 -10.94
C ARG A 139 -5.84 -1.33 -9.99
N ALA A 140 -4.70 -0.92 -10.53
CA ALA A 140 -3.61 -0.36 -9.75
C ALA A 140 -2.66 0.50 -10.57
N LEU A 141 -1.99 1.43 -9.90
CA LEU A 141 -0.94 2.29 -10.41
C LEU A 141 0.25 2.23 -9.46
N PHE A 142 1.43 1.95 -9.99
CA PHE A 142 2.69 1.99 -9.23
C PHE A 142 3.67 2.91 -9.94
N GLN A 143 4.30 3.80 -9.19
CA GLN A 143 5.26 4.75 -9.70
C GLN A 143 6.60 4.57 -8.98
N SER A 144 7.69 4.79 -9.70
CA SER A 144 9.04 4.64 -9.17
C SER A 144 9.39 5.65 -8.07
N ASP A 145 8.63 6.72 -7.92
CA ASP A 145 8.75 7.67 -6.81
C ASP A 145 8.13 7.17 -5.50
N GLY A 146 7.64 5.91 -5.48
CA GLY A 146 7.04 5.28 -4.31
C GLY A 146 5.55 5.56 -4.14
N ARG A 147 4.93 6.35 -5.03
CA ARG A 147 3.47 6.47 -5.05
C ARG A 147 2.85 5.22 -5.66
N SER A 148 1.89 4.65 -4.96
CA SER A 148 1.11 3.56 -5.52
C SER A 148 -0.31 3.54 -4.97
N THR A 149 -1.25 3.21 -5.85
CA THR A 149 -2.68 3.16 -5.54
C THR A 149 -3.28 1.90 -6.13
N CYS A 150 -4.06 1.17 -5.35
CA CYS A 150 -4.84 0.01 -5.79
C CYS A 150 -6.31 0.29 -5.57
N TYR A 151 -7.17 -0.23 -6.45
CA TYR A 151 -8.61 0.03 -6.45
C TYR A 151 -9.42 -1.24 -6.23
N TYR A 152 -10.59 -1.11 -5.61
CA TYR A 152 -11.62 -2.14 -5.58
C TYR A 152 -12.29 -2.29 -6.95
N PRO A 153 -12.92 -3.45 -7.27
CA PRO A 153 -13.62 -3.63 -8.54
C PRO A 153 -14.68 -2.56 -8.83
N THR A 154 -15.23 -1.95 -7.77
CA THR A 154 -16.16 -0.82 -7.80
C THR A 154 -15.52 0.48 -8.32
N GLY A 155 -14.20 0.62 -8.18
CA GLY A 155 -13.43 1.82 -8.54
C GLY A 155 -12.90 2.60 -7.34
N ASP A 156 -13.36 2.28 -6.12
CA ASP A 156 -12.93 2.98 -4.90
C ASP A 156 -11.48 2.64 -4.52
N GLU A 157 -10.80 3.55 -3.84
CA GLU A 157 -9.44 3.31 -3.37
C GLU A 157 -9.41 2.21 -2.31
N TRP A 158 -8.55 1.22 -2.53
CA TRP A 158 -8.33 0.12 -1.61
C TRP A 158 -7.04 0.32 -0.82
N ILE A 159 -5.95 0.62 -1.52
CA ILE A 159 -4.65 0.85 -0.90
C ILE A 159 -4.03 2.11 -1.51
N ASN A 160 -3.51 2.98 -0.66
CA ASN A 160 -2.77 4.16 -1.08
C ASN A 160 -1.43 4.18 -0.34
N MET A 161 -0.33 4.29 -1.08
CA MET A 161 1.03 4.19 -0.56
C MET A 161 1.90 5.32 -1.10
N SER A 162 2.85 5.75 -0.28
CA SER A 162 3.84 6.75 -0.58
C SER A 162 5.21 6.34 -0.04
N LEU A 163 6.21 7.21 -0.21
CA LEU A 163 7.53 7.02 0.37
C LEU A 163 7.53 6.94 1.89
N GLN A 164 6.53 7.50 2.58
CA GLN A 164 6.47 7.54 4.04
C GLN A 164 5.79 6.31 4.64
N GLY A 165 4.79 5.77 3.95
CA GLY A 165 3.99 4.67 4.46
C GLY A 165 2.86 4.30 3.53
N GLY A 166 1.81 3.73 4.09
CA GLY A 166 0.59 3.42 3.33
C GLY A 166 -0.63 3.27 4.20
N GLN A 167 -1.78 3.23 3.53
CA GLN A 167 -3.10 3.11 4.11
C GLN A 167 -3.87 2.00 3.40
N TYR A 168 -4.66 1.26 4.18
CA TYR A 168 -5.61 0.27 3.71
C TYR A 168 -7.01 0.77 4.05
N LEU A 169 -7.84 0.89 3.02
CA LEU A 169 -9.21 1.38 3.08
C LEU A 169 -10.17 0.20 2.87
N ASP A 170 -11.34 0.25 3.51
CA ASP A 170 -12.44 -0.65 3.17
C ASP A 170 -13.25 -0.10 1.96
N GLN A 171 -14.25 -0.86 1.50
CA GLN A 171 -15.12 -0.44 0.39
C GLN A 171 -16.00 0.78 0.71
N ALA A 172 -16.16 1.14 1.99
CA ALA A 172 -16.86 2.35 2.40
C ALA A 172 -15.89 3.55 2.51
N GLY A 173 -14.60 3.37 2.19
CA GLY A 173 -13.56 4.39 2.28
C GLY A 173 -13.04 4.61 3.70
N ASN A 174 -13.41 3.78 4.68
CA ASN A 174 -12.87 3.91 6.02
C ASN A 174 -11.45 3.34 6.09
N ARG A 175 -10.57 4.04 6.82
CA ARG A 175 -9.20 3.60 7.07
C ARG A 175 -9.17 2.42 8.06
N VAL A 176 -8.98 1.21 7.54
CA VAL A 176 -8.82 -0.03 8.33
C VAL A 176 -7.42 -0.14 8.90
N ARG A 177 -6.41 0.27 8.13
CA ARG A 177 -5.01 0.15 8.54
C ARG A 177 -4.18 1.32 8.04
N LYS A 178 -3.21 1.76 8.84
CA LYS A 178 -2.14 2.69 8.43
C LYS A 178 -0.82 2.10 8.89
N TRP A 179 0.21 2.20 8.06
CA TRP A 179 1.57 1.81 8.43
C TRP A 179 2.56 2.85 7.94
N MET A 180 3.73 2.83 8.57
CA MET A 180 4.87 3.67 8.22
C MET A 180 6.02 2.76 7.84
N TRP A 181 6.89 3.24 6.94
CA TRP A 181 8.10 2.48 6.60
C TRP A 181 9.19 2.71 7.67
N PRO A 182 9.91 1.65 8.08
CA PRO A 182 10.88 1.70 9.18
C PRO A 182 12.05 2.68 8.99
N ASN A 183 12.35 3.06 7.75
CA ASN A 183 13.57 3.80 7.43
C ASN A 183 13.43 5.33 7.50
N LEU A 184 12.28 5.86 7.93
CA LEU A 184 11.97 7.30 7.84
C LEU A 184 11.57 7.99 9.15
N SER A 185 11.52 7.29 10.29
CA SER A 185 11.25 7.96 11.57
C SER A 185 11.86 7.24 12.79
N PRO A 186 12.38 7.98 13.78
CA PRO A 186 12.98 7.42 15.01
C PRO A 186 11.95 7.01 16.09
N GLY A 187 10.68 6.78 15.74
CA GLY A 187 9.61 6.46 16.70
C GLY A 187 9.25 4.97 16.79
N PRO A 188 8.44 4.55 17.79
CA PRO A 188 7.89 3.20 17.88
C PRO A 188 7.07 2.90 16.63
N GLN A 189 7.63 2.11 15.72
CA GLN A 189 6.97 1.76 14.47
C GLN A 189 6.13 0.51 14.66
N VAL A 190 4.86 0.56 14.25
CA VAL A 190 4.07 -0.66 14.08
C VAL A 190 4.62 -1.37 12.83
N PRO A 191 5.24 -2.55 12.97
CA PRO A 191 5.77 -3.26 11.82
C PRO A 191 4.62 -3.58 10.85
N LEU A 192 4.88 -3.41 9.55
CA LEU A 192 3.95 -3.85 8.53
C LEU A 192 3.83 -5.38 8.62
N SER A 193 2.62 -5.88 8.89
CA SER A 193 2.33 -7.28 8.59
C SER A 193 2.04 -7.40 7.09
N PRO A 194 2.58 -8.42 6.41
CA PRO A 194 2.40 -8.63 4.98
C PRO A 194 0.96 -8.43 4.51
N ILE A 195 0.78 -7.61 3.48
CA ILE A 195 -0.53 -7.38 2.85
C ILE A 195 -0.54 -8.10 1.51
N PHE A 196 -1.56 -8.92 1.29
CA PHE A 196 -1.80 -9.62 0.04
C PHE A 196 -3.19 -9.25 -0.47
N ILE A 197 -3.27 -8.73 -1.68
CA ILE A 197 -4.54 -8.43 -2.35
C ILE A 197 -4.57 -9.06 -3.74
N SER A 198 -5.73 -9.58 -4.13
CA SER A 198 -5.98 -10.02 -5.51
C SER A 198 -6.73 -8.90 -6.22
N LEU A 199 -6.11 -8.28 -7.22
CA LEU A 199 -6.77 -7.24 -8.01
C LEU A 199 -7.84 -7.86 -8.91
N ASN A 200 -7.58 -9.04 -9.45
CA ASN A 200 -8.55 -9.89 -10.13
C ASN A 200 -8.11 -11.36 -10.05
N CYS A 201 -8.69 -12.25 -10.85
CA CYS A 201 -8.35 -13.68 -10.86
C CYS A 201 -6.96 -14.00 -11.45
N HIS A 202 -6.31 -13.06 -12.13
CA HIS A 202 -5.00 -13.25 -12.77
C HIS A 202 -3.89 -12.42 -12.11
N VAL A 203 -4.22 -11.31 -11.45
CA VAL A 203 -3.26 -10.34 -10.92
C VAL A 203 -3.41 -10.17 -9.42
N GLY A 204 -2.29 -10.27 -8.70
CA GLY A 204 -2.21 -10.02 -7.27
C GLY A 204 -1.03 -9.12 -6.89
N VAL A 205 -1.16 -8.45 -5.74
CA VAL A 205 -0.15 -7.56 -5.17
C VAL A 205 0.24 -8.06 -3.79
N ARG A 206 1.54 -8.10 -3.52
CA ARG A 206 2.12 -8.48 -2.22
C ARG A 206 2.97 -7.35 -1.69
N ILE A 207 2.63 -6.80 -0.54
CA ILE A 207 3.31 -5.67 0.10
C ILE A 207 3.99 -6.20 1.37
N LEU A 208 5.32 -6.29 1.34
CA LEU A 208 6.12 -6.82 2.46
C LEU A 208 6.97 -5.73 3.12
N ALA A 209 7.55 -4.84 2.32
CA ALA A 209 8.37 -3.71 2.75
C ALA A 209 8.39 -2.65 1.65
N GLN A 210 8.99 -1.49 1.95
CA GLN A 210 9.11 -0.37 1.01
C GLN A 210 9.75 -0.77 -0.33
N ASP A 211 10.77 -1.63 -0.28
CA ASP A 211 11.53 -2.15 -1.43
C ASP A 211 11.07 -3.55 -1.88
N LYS A 212 10.02 -4.10 -1.25
CA LYS A 212 9.49 -5.45 -1.51
C LYS A 212 7.98 -5.37 -1.75
N ILE A 213 7.61 -4.75 -2.86
CA ILE A 213 6.23 -4.66 -3.34
C ILE A 213 6.15 -5.45 -4.64
N PHE A 214 5.50 -6.61 -4.62
CA PHE A 214 5.47 -7.51 -5.77
C PHE A 214 4.11 -7.52 -6.45
N VAL A 215 4.09 -7.20 -7.75
CA VAL A 215 2.93 -7.44 -8.63
C VAL A 215 3.15 -8.76 -9.33
N SER A 216 2.19 -9.67 -9.22
CA SER A 216 2.25 -11.01 -9.81
C SER A 216 1.10 -11.18 -10.80
N PHE A 217 1.40 -11.71 -11.98
CA PHE A 217 0.46 -12.07 -13.02
C PHE A 217 0.58 -13.56 -13.29
N LEU A 218 -0.54 -14.28 -13.32
CA LEU A 218 -0.62 -15.69 -13.65
C LEU A 218 -1.84 -15.96 -14.52
N ALA A 219 -1.64 -16.49 -15.72
CA ALA A 219 -2.73 -16.91 -16.59
C ALA A 219 -2.28 -18.03 -17.54
N MET A 220 -3.10 -19.05 -17.76
CA MET A 220 -2.86 -20.13 -18.75
C MET A 220 -1.44 -20.75 -18.68
N GLY A 221 -0.91 -20.95 -17.46
CA GLY A 221 0.42 -21.52 -17.22
C GLY A 221 1.59 -20.57 -17.56
N ARG A 222 1.33 -19.30 -17.83
CA ARG A 222 2.33 -18.24 -17.94
C ARG A 222 2.28 -17.39 -16.67
N GLN A 223 3.46 -17.10 -16.11
CA GLN A 223 3.60 -16.24 -14.95
C GLN A 223 4.58 -15.11 -15.21
N ALA A 224 4.34 -13.98 -14.56
CA ALA A 224 5.24 -12.84 -14.50
C ALA A 224 5.18 -12.22 -13.10
N LYS A 225 6.32 -11.76 -12.59
CA LYS A 225 6.41 -11.12 -11.29
C LYS A 225 7.33 -9.92 -11.39
N PHE A 226 6.90 -8.81 -10.81
CA PHE A 226 7.62 -7.54 -10.86
C PHE A 226 7.78 -7.01 -9.45
N ASN A 227 8.96 -6.47 -9.14
CA ASN A 227 9.14 -5.67 -7.94
C ASN A 227 8.92 -4.19 -8.28
N MET A 228 7.92 -3.60 -7.65
CA MET A 228 7.55 -2.18 -7.72
C MET A 228 7.94 -1.43 -6.44
N GLY A 229 8.67 -2.08 -5.53
CA GLY A 229 9.18 -1.43 -4.34
C GLY A 229 10.33 -0.49 -4.67
N THR A 230 10.30 0.71 -4.10
CA THR A 230 11.36 1.71 -4.25
C THR A 230 12.11 1.88 -2.94
N LYS A 231 13.41 1.59 -2.95
CA LYS A 231 14.30 2.00 -1.87
C LYS A 231 14.78 3.42 -2.12
N VAL A 232 14.18 4.40 -1.45
CA VAL A 232 14.73 5.76 -1.45
C VAL A 232 15.73 5.88 -0.31
N GLN A 233 17.02 5.92 -0.65
CA GLN A 233 18.03 6.42 0.29
C GLN A 233 17.88 7.94 0.34
N VAL A 234 17.31 8.46 1.42
CA VAL A 234 17.28 9.90 1.66
C VAL A 234 18.71 10.33 1.92
N SER A 235 19.33 11.04 0.96
CA SER A 235 20.58 11.73 1.23
C SER A 235 20.31 12.80 2.30
N THR A 236 21.15 12.84 3.32
CA THR A 236 21.01 13.56 4.60
C THR A 236 20.95 15.10 4.48
N SER A 237 20.64 15.67 3.32
CA SER A 237 20.57 17.11 3.07
C SER A 237 19.17 17.65 2.77
N SER A 238 18.16 16.79 2.66
CA SER A 238 16.75 17.21 2.60
C SER A 238 15.99 16.39 3.62
N GLN A 239 15.76 16.96 4.80
CA GLN A 239 14.73 16.44 5.69
C GLN A 239 13.44 16.39 4.88
N LEU A 240 12.98 15.18 4.55
CA LEU A 240 11.56 15.00 4.27
C LEU A 240 10.82 15.55 5.48
N PRO A 241 9.68 16.24 5.30
CA PRO A 241 8.85 16.64 6.42
C PRO A 241 8.69 15.43 7.35
N PRO A 242 8.73 15.64 8.68
CA PRO A 242 8.42 14.59 9.63
C PRO A 242 7.19 13.83 9.13
N PRO A 243 7.15 12.49 9.31
CA PRO A 243 5.96 11.73 8.94
C PRO A 243 4.76 12.46 9.53
N ALA A 244 3.72 12.70 8.73
CA ALA A 244 2.57 13.46 9.19
C ALA A 244 2.04 12.84 10.49
N GLN A 245 2.47 13.43 11.62
CA GLN A 245 1.62 13.63 12.77
C GLN A 245 0.30 14.07 12.18
N LEU A 246 -0.78 13.42 12.64
CA LEU A 246 -2.13 13.58 12.12
C LEU A 246 -2.31 15.01 11.56
N GLY A 247 -2.44 15.14 10.23
CA GLY A 247 -2.33 16.44 9.59
C GLY A 247 -3.35 17.43 10.15
N GLU A 248 -3.10 18.72 10.03
CA GLU A 248 -3.99 19.78 10.51
C GLU A 248 -5.46 19.51 10.13
N ASP A 249 -5.70 19.13 8.88
CA ASP A 249 -7.01 18.76 8.35
C ASP A 249 -7.58 17.48 8.98
N GLU A 250 -6.75 16.46 9.23
CA GLU A 250 -7.20 15.21 9.87
C GLU A 250 -7.62 15.48 11.33
N LEU A 251 -6.86 16.30 12.07
CA LEU A 251 -7.21 16.71 13.44
C LEU A 251 -8.50 17.53 13.47
N LEU A 252 -8.65 18.47 12.53
CA LEU A 252 -9.85 19.29 12.40
C LEU A 252 -11.07 18.43 12.03
N LEU A 253 -10.93 17.48 11.11
CA LEU A 253 -11.98 16.52 10.76
C LEU A 253 -12.39 15.65 11.95
N LEU A 254 -11.44 15.18 12.76
CA LEU A 254 -11.76 14.45 13.99
C LEU A 254 -12.51 15.32 15.01
N ALA A 255 -12.10 16.58 15.18
CA ALA A 255 -12.79 17.53 16.04
C ALA A 255 -14.23 17.76 15.58
N PHE A 256 -14.44 17.99 14.28
CA PHE A 256 -15.78 18.13 13.70
C PHE A 256 -16.61 16.86 13.83
N ARG A 257 -16.01 15.67 13.65
CA ARG A 257 -16.72 14.40 13.84
C ARG A 257 -17.24 14.27 15.27
N VAL A 258 -16.42 14.57 16.28
CA VAL A 258 -16.86 14.56 17.68
C VAL A 258 -17.97 15.59 17.90
N ARG A 259 -17.83 16.80 17.34
CA ARG A 259 -18.87 17.84 17.45
C ARG A 259 -20.21 17.42 16.84
N ILE A 260 -20.20 16.81 15.66
CA ILE A 260 -21.41 16.28 15.02
C ILE A 260 -22.04 15.20 15.90
N LEU A 261 -21.25 14.27 16.44
CA LEU A 261 -21.77 13.23 17.32
C LEU A 261 -22.36 13.80 18.61
N GLN A 262 -21.73 14.81 19.23
CA GLN A 262 -22.29 15.53 20.37
C GLN A 262 -23.61 16.24 20.03
N LEU A 263 -23.71 16.85 18.84
CA LEU A 263 -24.96 17.46 18.35
C LEU A 263 -26.05 16.41 18.16
N CYS A 264 -25.74 15.28 17.54
CA CYS A 264 -26.68 14.17 17.38
C CYS A 264 -27.14 13.58 18.71
N ASP A 265 -26.25 13.45 19.69
CA ASP A 265 -26.57 12.98 21.03
C ASP A 265 -27.53 13.95 21.74
N ARG A 266 -27.26 15.26 21.66
CA ARG A 266 -28.17 16.30 22.18
C ARG A 266 -29.54 16.27 21.51
N MET A 267 -29.59 16.14 20.18
CA MET A 267 -30.85 16.00 19.46
C MET A 267 -31.65 14.77 19.93
N ARG A 268 -30.98 13.63 20.14
CA ARG A 268 -31.62 12.42 20.72
C ARG A 268 -32.13 12.68 22.13
N GLY A 269 -31.37 13.40 22.96
CA GLY A 269 -31.79 13.84 24.29
C GLY A 269 -33.09 14.65 24.25
N CYS A 270 -33.18 15.64 23.35
CA CYS A 270 -34.38 16.46 23.17
C CYS A 270 -35.60 15.64 22.72
N ILE A 271 -35.40 14.66 21.83
CA ILE A 271 -36.49 13.78 21.35
C ILE A 271 -36.98 12.84 22.45
N ASN A 272 -36.05 12.26 23.23
CA ASN A 272 -36.38 11.30 24.28
C ASN A 272 -36.96 11.96 25.54
N PHE A 273 -36.62 13.22 25.79
CA PHE A 273 -37.04 13.96 26.99
C PHE A 273 -37.55 15.38 26.64
N PRO A 274 -38.66 15.51 25.90
CA PRO A 274 -39.15 16.79 25.37
C PRO A 274 -39.57 17.80 26.45
N SER A 275 -39.88 17.33 27.67
CA SER A 275 -40.31 18.17 28.80
C SER A 275 -39.17 18.54 29.77
N SER A 276 -37.95 18.07 29.52
CA SER A 276 -36.80 18.32 30.40
C SER A 276 -36.06 19.58 30.00
N GLU A 277 -36.08 20.63 30.85
CA GLU A 277 -35.23 21.82 30.69
C GLU A 277 -33.73 21.54 31.00
N GLN A 278 -33.40 20.34 31.50
CA GLN A 278 -32.06 19.97 31.95
C GLN A 278 -31.23 19.20 30.92
N TRP A 279 -31.66 19.13 29.67
CA TRP A 279 -30.90 18.44 28.60
C TRP A 279 -29.47 18.99 28.44
N ASN A 280 -29.28 20.30 28.65
CA ASN A 280 -27.96 20.96 28.66
C ASN A 280 -27.03 20.50 29.80
N LYS A 281 -27.57 19.84 30.83
CA LYS A 281 -26.81 19.35 32.00
C LYS A 281 -26.48 17.87 31.90
N MET A 282 -27.05 17.16 30.91
CA MET A 282 -26.75 15.75 30.69
C MET A 282 -25.33 15.62 30.14
N GLN A 283 -24.53 14.81 30.82
CA GLN A 283 -23.17 14.52 30.38
C GLN A 283 -23.22 13.69 29.09
N PRO A 284 -22.41 14.03 28.08
CA PRO A 284 -22.30 13.22 26.88
C PRO A 284 -21.88 11.78 27.21
N PRO A 285 -22.23 10.81 26.36
CA PRO A 285 -21.73 9.45 26.44
C PRO A 285 -20.21 9.39 26.63
N MET A 286 -19.76 8.47 27.49
CA MET A 286 -18.35 8.35 27.88
C MET A 286 -17.39 8.15 26.70
N TYR A 287 -17.85 7.50 25.63
CA TYR A 287 -17.05 7.32 24.42
C TYR A 287 -16.75 8.65 23.70
N LEU A 288 -17.67 9.63 23.74
CA LEU A 288 -17.46 10.96 23.16
C LEU A 288 -16.48 11.77 24.01
N MET A 289 -16.58 11.69 25.33
CA MET A 289 -15.62 12.34 26.24
C MET A 289 -14.22 11.76 26.05
N THR A 290 -14.11 10.44 25.92
CA THR A 290 -12.83 9.77 25.65
C THR A 290 -12.24 10.17 24.30
N GLN A 291 -13.07 10.30 23.26
CA GLN A 291 -12.62 10.76 21.95
C GLN A 291 -12.16 12.23 21.97
N ALA A 292 -12.89 13.09 22.67
CA ALA A 292 -12.53 14.50 22.87
C ALA A 292 -11.15 14.65 23.53
N VAL A 293 -10.90 13.93 24.63
CA VAL A 293 -9.61 13.94 25.33
C VAL A 293 -8.49 13.43 24.43
N LYS A 294 -8.70 12.31 23.71
CA LYS A 294 -7.71 11.77 22.78
C LYS A 294 -7.35 12.74 21.66
N ILE A 295 -8.31 13.50 21.13
CA ILE A 295 -8.03 14.52 20.11
C ILE A 295 -7.15 15.63 20.69
N LEU A 296 -7.42 16.08 21.91
CA LEU A 296 -6.60 17.11 22.57
C LEU A 296 -5.18 16.60 22.85
N GLU A 297 -5.02 15.35 23.30
CA GLU A 297 -3.71 14.71 23.48
C GLU A 297 -2.94 14.64 22.15
N LEU A 298 -3.61 14.27 21.05
CA LEU A 298 -3.02 14.24 19.72
C LEU A 298 -2.63 15.64 19.24
N CYS A 299 -3.40 16.68 19.56
CA CYS A 299 -3.07 18.06 19.25
C CYS A 299 -1.82 18.54 20.01
N MET A 300 -1.64 18.13 21.27
CA MET A 300 -0.44 18.47 22.04
C MET A 300 0.82 17.73 21.57
N ALA A 301 0.64 16.54 20.99
CA ALA A 301 1.74 15.77 20.41
C ALA A 301 2.08 16.18 18.96
N ALA A 302 1.23 16.99 18.33
CA ALA A 302 1.39 17.47 16.95
C ALA A 302 2.02 18.87 16.93
N ASP A 303 2.94 19.11 15.99
CA ASP A 303 3.54 20.42 15.72
C ASP A 303 2.58 21.29 14.89
N ILE A 304 1.47 21.72 15.51
CA ILE A 304 0.39 22.51 14.88
C ILE A 304 0.39 23.95 15.38
N SER A 305 -0.15 24.88 14.58
CA SER A 305 -0.35 26.28 14.97
C SER A 305 -1.21 26.42 16.24
N ASP A 306 -0.85 27.36 17.12
CA ASP A 306 -1.61 27.72 18.32
C ASP A 306 -3.06 28.13 18.01
N GLU A 307 -3.29 28.73 16.84
CA GLU A 307 -4.62 29.12 16.36
C GLU A 307 -5.48 27.89 16.05
N LEU A 308 -4.90 26.89 15.40
CA LEU A 308 -5.58 25.63 15.09
C LEU A 308 -5.85 24.82 16.37
N HIS A 309 -4.87 24.75 17.27
CA HIS A 309 -5.03 24.11 18.57
C HIS A 309 -6.19 24.73 19.36
N SER A 310 -6.26 26.07 19.40
CA SER A 310 -7.34 26.82 20.05
C SER A 310 -8.69 26.56 19.39
N SER A 311 -8.73 26.50 18.05
CA SER A 311 -9.93 26.22 17.28
C SER A 311 -10.46 24.81 17.54
N ILE A 312 -9.59 23.80 17.51
CA ILE A 312 -9.95 22.41 17.82
C ILE A 312 -10.48 22.29 19.25
N LYS A 313 -9.80 22.95 20.21
CA LYS A 313 -10.27 22.98 21.60
C LYS A 313 -11.64 23.63 21.74
N ALA A 314 -11.91 24.71 21.00
CA ALA A 314 -13.22 25.35 20.98
C ALA A 314 -14.30 24.45 20.36
N ILE A 315 -14.00 23.76 19.25
CA ILE A 315 -14.93 22.85 18.57
C ILE A 315 -15.32 21.68 19.48
N VAL A 316 -14.33 21.05 20.13
CA VAL A 316 -14.54 19.85 20.96
C VAL A 316 -15.23 20.16 22.29
N ASN A 317 -14.96 21.33 22.87
CA ASN A 317 -15.53 21.77 24.14
C ASN A 317 -16.76 22.68 24.00
N ALA A 318 -17.20 22.98 22.78
CA ALA A 318 -18.42 23.74 22.58
C ALA A 318 -19.58 23.02 23.27
N GLN A 319 -20.20 23.65 24.25
CA GLN A 319 -21.44 23.18 24.85
C GLN A 319 -22.58 23.66 23.95
#